data_AF-J7QT60-F1
#
_entry.id   AF-J7QT60-F1
#
_cell.length_a   1.000
_cell.length_b   1.000
_cell.length_c   1.000
_cell.angle_alpha   90.00
_cell.angle_beta   90.00
_cell.angle_gamma   90.00
#
_symmetry.space_group_name_H-M   'P 1'
#
loop_
_entity.id
_entity.type
_entity.pdbx_description
1 polymer ?
#
loop_
_entity_poly.entity_id
_entity_poly.type
_entity_poly.pdbx_seq_one_letter_code
_entity_poly.pdbx_strand_id
1 'polypeptide(L)' 'MLEAGKIYRVTTLVNCEGAWDEEIDLWTVTAVEGTCAKLCNENRENRIVDTASWNFVKAEAVE' A
#
# COMPACT_ATOMS: atom_id res chain seq x y z
N MET A 1 -1.50 10.39 3.66
CA MET A 1 -1.47 10.41 2.18
C MET A 1 -0.16 9.74 1.78
N LEU A 2 -0.19 8.79 0.84
CA LEU A 2 1.02 8.12 0.36
C LEU A 2 1.78 9.06 -0.59
N GLU A 3 3.11 9.02 -0.56
CA GLU A 3 3.97 9.86 -1.38
C GLU A 3 4.93 9.00 -2.21
N ALA A 4 5.10 9.34 -3.49
CA ALA A 4 6.04 8.62 -4.36
C ALA A 4 7.49 8.80 -3.86
N GLY A 5 8.26 7.71 -3.91
CA GLY A 5 9.64 7.64 -3.42
C GLY A 5 9.76 7.39 -1.92
N LYS A 6 8.66 7.28 -1.17
CA LYS A 6 8.67 6.95 0.25
C LYS A 6 8.43 5.46 0.50
N ILE A 7 9.00 4.97 1.60
CA ILE A 7 8.80 3.62 2.09
C ILE A 7 7.80 3.68 3.24
N TYR A 8 6.81 2.80 3.20
CA TYR A 8 5.81 2.66 4.25
C TYR A 8 5.80 1.23 4.74
N ARG A 9 5.64 1.07 6.06
CA ARG A 9 5.23 -0.19 6.65
C ARG A 9 3.74 -0.33 6.45
N VAL A 10 3.35 -1.18 5.52
CA VAL A 10 1.97 -1.55 5.34
C VAL A 10 1.64 -2.59 6.39
N THR A 11 0.54 -2.38 7.11
CA THR A 11 0.07 -3.25 8.20
C THR A 11 -1.25 -3.94 7.87
N THR A 12 -1.92 -3.49 6.80
CA THR A 12 -3.18 -4.05 6.32
C THR A 12 -3.34 -3.74 4.84
N LEU A 13 -3.62 -4.77 4.04
CA LEU A 13 -4.05 -4.66 2.65
C LEU A 13 -5.38 -5.39 2.50
N VAL A 14 -6.38 -4.70 1.93
CA VAL A 14 -7.67 -5.31 1.60
C VAL A 14 -7.62 -5.68 0.12
N ASN A 15 -7.61 -6.98 -0.16
CA ASN A 15 -7.56 -7.48 -1.55
C ASN A 15 -8.96 -7.54 -2.19
N CYS A 16 -9.98 -7.83 -1.38
CA CYS A 16 -11.39 -7.79 -1.76
C CYS A 16 -12.26 -7.60 -0.51
N GLU A 17 -13.53 -7.25 -0.73
CA GLU A 17 -14.49 -7.01 0.36
C GLU A 17 -14.59 -8.23 1.29
N GLY A 18 -14.22 -8.04 2.56
CA GLY A 18 -14.25 -9.09 3.59
C GLY A 18 -12.98 -9.95 3.71
N ALA A 19 -11.99 -9.79 2.83
CA ALA A 19 -10.70 -10.49 2.92
C ALA A 19 -9.58 -9.52 3.33
N TRP A 20 -9.25 -9.57 4.62
CA TRP A 20 -8.18 -8.78 5.22
C TRP A 20 -6.93 -9.65 5.28
N ASP A 21 -5.88 -9.27 4.55
CA ASP A 21 -4.55 -9.83 4.79
C ASP A 21 -3.83 -8.94 5.79
N GLU A 22 -3.50 -9.51 6.95
CA GLU A 22 -2.55 -8.93 7.88
C GLU A 22 -1.16 -9.00 7.24
N GLU A 23 -0.87 -8.02 6.40
CA GLU A 23 0.43 -7.90 5.79
C GLU A 23 1.29 -6.97 6.62
N ILE A 24 2.44 -7.47 7.12
CA ILE A 24 3.42 -6.68 7.88
C ILE A 24 4.70 -6.64 7.06
N ASP A 25 4.63 -5.98 5.90
CA ASP A 25 5.74 -5.87 4.96
C ASP A 25 6.04 -4.40 4.65
N LEU A 26 7.28 -4.13 4.23
CA LEU A 26 7.72 -2.80 3.80
C LEU A 26 7.45 -2.62 2.31
N TRP A 27 6.79 -1.53 1.95
CA TRP A 27 6.41 -1.22 0.58
C TRP A 27 6.92 0.16 0.17
N THR A 28 7.57 0.22 -0.98
CA THR A 28 7.97 1.48 -1.62
C THR A 28 6.86 1.97 -2.52
N VAL A 29 6.40 3.21 -2.31
CA VAL A 29 5.44 3.85 -3.20
C VAL A 29 6.20 4.36 -4.42
N THR A 30 5.95 3.78 -5.58
CA THR A 30 6.67 4.13 -6.82
C THR A 30 5.95 5.18 -7.64
N ALA A 31 4.62 5.26 -7.53
CA ALA A 31 3.80 6.26 -8.21
C ALA A 31 2.52 6.53 -7.40
N VAL A 32 2.00 7.75 -7.53
CA VAL A 32 0.69 8.16 -6.99
C VAL A 32 -0.05 8.92 -8.09
N GLU A 33 -1.22 8.44 -8.47
CA GLU A 33 -2.08 9.00 -9.52
C GLU A 33 -3.50 9.18 -8.97
N GLY A 34 -3.83 10.41 -8.57
CA GLY A 34 -5.10 10.71 -7.92
C GLY A 34 -5.22 9.97 -6.59
N THR A 35 -6.14 9.01 -6.51
CA THR A 35 -6.36 8.17 -5.33
C THR A 35 -5.62 6.84 -5.40
N CYS A 36 -5.03 6.50 -6.55
CA CYS A 36 -4.29 5.24 -6.73
C CYS A 36 -2.81 5.41 -6.37
N ALA A 37 -2.25 4.45 -5.65
CA ALA A 37 -0.82 4.36 -5.37
C ALA A 37 -0.26 3.02 -5.83
N LYS A 38 0.91 3.03 -6.46
CA LYS A 38 1.62 1.81 -6.87
C LYS A 38 2.68 1.45 -5.83
N LEU A 39 2.48 0.31 -5.19
CA LEU A 39 3.36 -0.26 -4.17
C LEU A 39 4.28 -1.31 -4.79
N CYS A 40 5.57 -1.23 -4.48
CA CYS A 40 6.61 -2.17 -4.91
C CYS A 40 7.29 -2.77 -3.68
N ASN A 41 7.49 -4.08 -3.69
CA ASN A 41 8.19 -4.82 -2.64
C ASN A 41 8.99 -5.95 -3.31
N GLU A 42 10.27 -6.09 -2.97
CA GLU A 42 11.16 -7.05 -3.62
C GLU A 42 10.80 -8.52 -3.33
N ASN A 43 10.04 -8.76 -2.25
CA ASN A 43 9.63 -10.09 -1.81
C ASN A 43 8.19 -10.46 -2.22
N ARG A 44 7.47 -9.53 -2.85
CA ARG A 44 6.04 -9.67 -3.21
C ARG A 44 5.78 -9.18 -4.63
N GLU A 45 4.63 -9.56 -5.19
CA GLU A 45 4.19 -8.96 -6.44
C GLU A 45 3.80 -7.49 -6.23
N ASN A 46 4.11 -6.64 -7.21
CA ASN A 46 3.72 -5.23 -7.16
C ASN A 46 2.20 -5.08 -7.06
N ARG A 47 1.75 -4.08 -6.30
CA ARG A 47 0.32 -3.83 -6.06
C ARG A 47 -0.08 -2.41 -6.43
N ILE A 48 -1.33 -2.25 -6.84
CA ILE A 48 -1.97 -0.95 -6.99
C ILE A 48 -3.09 -0.89 -5.97
N VAL A 49 -3.07 0.14 -5.15
CA VAL A 49 -4.05 0.35 -4.08
C VAL A 49 -4.81 1.65 -4.32
N ASP A 50 -6.12 1.61 -4.15
CA ASP A 50 -6.95 2.81 -4.19
C ASP A 50 -7.15 3.33 -2.76
N THR A 51 -6.46 4.42 -2.45
CA THR A 51 -6.46 5.06 -1.12
C THR A 51 -7.76 5.79 -0.79
N ALA A 52 -8.67 5.98 -1.75
CA ALA A 52 -9.99 6.55 -1.52
C ALA A 52 -11.12 5.50 -1.45
N SER A 53 -10.79 4.24 -1.74
CA SER A 53 -11.74 3.12 -1.66
C SER A 53 -11.50 2.30 -0.38
N TRP A 54 -12.36 1.32 -0.16
CA TRP A 54 -12.32 0.35 0.95
C TRP A 54 -11.05 -0.52 0.93
N ASN A 55 -10.23 -0.40 -0.13
CA ASN A 55 -8.86 -0.89 -0.22
C ASN A 55 -7.91 -0.02 0.63
N PHE A 56 -8.27 0.14 1.91
CA PHE A 56 -7.56 1.00 2.84
C PHE A 56 -6.22 0.38 3.20
N VAL A 57 -5.14 1.09 2.86
CA VAL A 57 -3.79 0.76 3.31
C VAL A 57 -3.55 1.50 4.62
N LYS A 58 -3.46 0.76 5.73
CA LYS A 58 -2.85 1.32 6.93
C LYS A 58 -1.34 1.24 6.78
N ALA A 59 -0.76 2.37 6.40
CA ALA A 59 0.67 2.54 6.16
C ALA A 59 1.26 3.51 7.19
N GLU A 60 2.31 3.09 7.88
CA GLU A 60 3.12 3.95 8.74
C GLU A 60 4.40 4.30 7.99
N ALA A 61 4.72 5.60 7.88
CA ALA A 61 5.98 6.01 7.27
C ALA A 61 7.14 5.50 8.14
N VAL A 62 8.12 4.87 7.49
CA VAL A 62 9.37 4.47 8.16
C VAL A 62 10.36 5.60 7.88
N GLU A 63 10.73 6.35 8.92
CA GLU A 63 11.72 7.45 8.81
C GLU A 63 13.07 6.97 8.25
#